data_AF-A0A813KK44-F1
#
_entry.id   AF-A0A813KK44-F1
#
_cell.length_a   1.000
_cell.length_b   1.000
_cell.length_c   1.000
_cell.angle_alpha   90.00
_cell.angle_beta   90.00
_cell.angle_gamma   90.00
#
_symmetry.space_group_name_H-M   'P 1'
#
loop_
_entity.id
_entity.type
_entity.pdbx_description
1 polymer ?
#
loop_
_entity_poly.entity_id
_entity_poly.type
_entity_poly.pdbx_seq_one_letter_code
_entity_poly.pdbx_strand_id
1 'polypeptide(L)'
;VLDLRAKIRGLKGEEGFDGELWVLFEPWYKSLAEKRAGDYQTAATEWAIAYCEQLKIGLPSWMMDKNQVDALRKLQAAVESGSEKLLREAVVFAKQADYKSEAKLLAMYDEAVGKLRHLKRLPSGWEVEDLVGDDADHKMFKKVDIDSPIVKQLFQQVFDETRAAIVTRDRTGSMPRGYRVEKIISVMNVDSWGSYMKRCDEIGEQCKRFKGAAPCPDSVWKDMSGPVQTANHGNAILTGAHLPPLSGEANEFLMFHGTKPEAADSIAANHFDMAFACKTGLFGAGLYF
;
A
#
# COMPACT_ATOMS: atom_id res chain seq x y z
N VAL A 1 1.54 -46.56 13.81
CA VAL A 1 2.84 -46.11 13.26
C VAL A 1 4.01 -46.36 14.21
N LEU A 2 3.95 -45.94 15.49
CA LEU A 2 5.02 -46.19 16.48
C LEU A 2 5.39 -47.69 16.61
N ASP A 3 4.39 -48.56 16.68
CA ASP A 3 4.60 -50.01 16.81
C ASP A 3 5.21 -50.64 15.54
N LEU A 4 4.91 -50.09 14.36
CA LEU A 4 5.54 -50.46 13.09
C LEU A 4 6.97 -49.95 12.99
N ARG A 5 7.23 -48.72 13.43
CA ARG A 5 8.57 -48.11 13.46
C ARG A 5 9.49 -48.86 14.42
N ALA A 6 9.01 -49.26 15.59
CA ALA A 6 9.76 -50.09 16.53
C ALA A 6 10.13 -51.46 15.94
N LYS A 7 9.20 -52.10 15.21
CA LYS A 7 9.44 -53.37 14.53
C LYS A 7 10.44 -53.27 13.36
N ILE A 8 10.42 -52.17 12.61
CA ILE A 8 11.29 -51.97 11.44
C ILE A 8 12.69 -51.46 11.82
N ARG A 9 12.83 -50.71 12.93
CA ARG A 9 14.13 -50.29 13.49
C ARG A 9 15.07 -51.46 13.76
N GLY A 10 14.52 -52.63 14.12
CA GLY A 10 15.30 -53.85 14.31
C GLY A 10 15.93 -54.44 13.03
N LEU A 11 15.55 -53.96 11.84
CA LEU A 11 15.94 -54.56 10.55
C LEU A 11 16.86 -53.69 9.69
N LYS A 12 16.81 -52.35 9.80
CA LYS A 12 17.51 -51.44 8.86
C LYS A 12 18.23 -50.22 9.49
N GLY A 13 18.28 -50.09 10.82
CA GLY A 13 18.84 -48.90 11.49
C GLY A 13 17.87 -47.69 11.48
N GLU A 14 18.14 -46.68 12.30
CA GLU A 14 17.20 -45.57 12.57
C GLU A 14 16.94 -44.65 11.37
N GLU A 15 17.90 -44.48 10.44
CA GLU A 15 17.80 -43.54 9.31
C GLU A 15 16.99 -44.08 8.11
N GLY A 16 16.81 -45.40 7.99
CA GLY A 16 16.21 -46.02 6.81
C GLY A 16 14.69 -45.85 6.70
N PHE A 17 13.96 -45.98 7.82
CA PHE A 17 12.49 -45.97 7.78
C PHE A 17 11.92 -44.57 7.54
N ASP A 18 12.44 -43.56 8.25
CA ASP A 18 11.91 -42.20 8.15
C ASP A 18 12.21 -41.61 6.76
N GLY A 19 13.39 -41.90 6.19
CA GLY A 19 13.72 -41.56 4.80
C GLY A 19 12.78 -42.21 3.78
N GLU A 20 12.56 -43.53 3.88
CA GLU A 20 11.62 -44.26 3.01
C GLU A 20 10.17 -43.72 3.15
N LEU A 21 9.75 -43.37 4.37
CA LEU A 21 8.45 -42.75 4.63
C LEU A 21 8.30 -41.43 3.86
N TRP A 22 9.26 -40.51 3.97
CA TRP A 22 9.17 -39.21 3.31
C TRP A 22 9.22 -39.32 1.79
N VAL A 23 10.01 -40.25 1.25
CA VAL A 23 10.04 -40.55 -0.20
C VAL A 23 8.67 -41.02 -0.71
N LEU A 24 7.94 -41.81 0.08
CA LEU A 24 6.59 -42.25 -0.27
C LEU A 24 5.52 -41.16 -0.02
N PHE A 25 5.75 -40.32 0.98
CA PHE A 25 4.80 -39.28 1.39
C PHE A 25 4.82 -38.06 0.46
N GLU A 26 5.98 -37.68 -0.06
CA GLU A 26 6.15 -36.47 -0.89
C GLU A 26 5.25 -36.44 -2.14
N PRO A 27 5.16 -37.49 -2.99
CA PRO A 27 4.31 -37.45 -4.17
C PRO A 27 2.83 -37.36 -3.81
N TRP A 28 2.41 -38.05 -2.75
CA TRP A 28 1.04 -37.99 -2.25
C TRP A 28 0.71 -36.58 -1.75
N TYR A 29 1.58 -35.99 -0.93
CA TYR A 29 1.42 -34.63 -0.41
C TYR A 29 1.33 -33.59 -1.53
N LYS A 30 2.25 -33.64 -2.51
CA LYS A 30 2.23 -32.74 -3.67
C LYS A 30 0.95 -32.89 -4.49
N SER A 31 0.41 -34.11 -4.63
CA SER A 31 -0.87 -34.34 -5.32
C SER A 31 -2.08 -33.70 -4.61
N LEU A 32 -1.99 -33.42 -3.30
CA LEU A 32 -3.07 -32.73 -2.57
C LEU A 32 -3.16 -31.25 -2.94
N ALA A 33 -2.03 -30.62 -3.28
CA ALA A 33 -2.00 -29.24 -3.77
C ALA A 33 -2.75 -29.09 -5.10
N GLU A 34 -2.59 -30.07 -5.99
CA GLU A 34 -3.18 -30.06 -7.33
C GLU A 34 -4.69 -30.28 -7.34
N LYS A 35 -5.22 -31.07 -6.39
CA LYS A 35 -6.61 -31.53 -6.38
C LYS A 35 -7.61 -30.53 -5.77
N ARG A 36 -7.21 -29.27 -5.52
CA ARG A 36 -7.99 -28.27 -4.73
C ARG A 36 -8.42 -28.80 -3.35
N ALA A 37 -7.70 -29.79 -2.83
CA ALA A 37 -7.99 -30.44 -1.56
C ALA A 37 -7.25 -29.67 -0.43
N GLY A 38 -7.44 -28.34 -0.40
CA GLY A 38 -6.61 -27.41 0.36
C GLY A 38 -6.49 -27.75 1.85
N ASP A 39 -7.59 -28.22 2.45
CA ASP A 39 -7.66 -28.64 3.84
C ASP A 39 -6.87 -29.91 4.14
N TYR A 40 -6.79 -30.84 3.17
CA TYR A 40 -6.06 -32.09 3.32
C TYR A 40 -4.55 -31.88 3.31
N GLN A 41 -4.05 -30.92 2.52
CA GLN A 41 -2.62 -30.59 2.53
C GLN A 41 -2.22 -30.00 3.87
N THR A 42 -2.99 -29.05 4.39
CA THR A 42 -2.80 -28.46 5.72
C THR A 42 -2.82 -29.53 6.82
N ALA A 43 -3.83 -30.42 6.81
CA ALA A 43 -3.92 -31.52 7.77
C ALA A 43 -2.76 -32.52 7.66
N ALA A 44 -2.29 -32.79 6.44
CA ALA A 44 -1.10 -33.62 6.21
C ALA A 44 0.17 -32.98 6.77
N THR A 45 0.34 -31.67 6.60
CA THR A 45 1.46 -30.92 7.18
C THR A 45 1.41 -30.96 8.71
N GLU A 46 0.25 -30.73 9.32
CA GLU A 46 0.11 -30.81 10.78
C GLU A 46 0.40 -32.20 11.33
N TRP A 47 -0.08 -33.24 10.65
CA TRP A 47 0.25 -34.61 11.00
C TRP A 47 1.76 -34.85 10.91
N ALA A 48 2.41 -34.39 9.84
CA ALA A 48 3.85 -34.54 9.64
C ALA A 48 4.66 -33.78 10.71
N ILE A 49 4.25 -32.57 11.06
CA ILE A 49 4.84 -31.79 12.17
C ILE A 49 4.70 -32.56 13.48
N ALA A 50 3.49 -33.00 13.85
CA ALA A 50 3.26 -33.75 15.08
C ALA A 50 4.06 -35.07 15.12
N TYR A 51 4.17 -35.75 13.97
CA TYR A 51 4.99 -36.94 13.81
C TYR A 51 6.48 -36.64 14.03
N CYS A 52 7.01 -35.59 13.40
CA CYS A 52 8.39 -35.15 13.56
C CYS A 52 8.73 -34.72 14.99
N GLU A 53 7.86 -33.93 15.63
CA GLU A 53 7.99 -33.49 17.02
C GLU A 53 8.01 -34.66 17.99
N GLN A 54 7.08 -35.61 17.83
CA GLN A 54 7.00 -36.80 18.68
C GLN A 54 8.27 -37.66 18.59
N LEU A 55 8.88 -37.71 17.41
CA LEU A 55 10.02 -38.57 17.13
C LEU A 55 11.36 -37.84 17.19
N LYS A 56 11.36 -36.52 17.43
CA LYS A 56 12.53 -35.63 17.43
C LYS A 56 13.35 -35.71 16.14
N ILE A 57 12.66 -35.78 15.00
CA ILE A 57 13.29 -35.75 13.66
C ILE A 57 12.97 -34.43 12.96
N GLY A 58 13.81 -34.00 12.02
CA GLY A 58 13.57 -32.81 11.22
C GLY A 58 12.42 -33.02 10.23
N LEU A 59 11.62 -31.97 10.03
CA LEU A 59 10.64 -31.95 8.94
C LEU A 59 11.37 -31.92 7.59
N PRO A 60 10.87 -32.60 6.55
CA PRO A 60 11.47 -32.51 5.22
C PRO A 60 11.43 -31.08 4.68
N SER A 61 12.51 -30.64 4.03
CA SER A 61 12.66 -29.27 3.52
C SER A 61 11.69 -28.88 2.41
N TRP A 62 11.03 -29.86 1.78
CA TRP A 62 10.03 -29.64 0.74
C TRP A 62 8.61 -29.43 1.30
N MET A 63 8.42 -29.55 2.61
CA MET A 63 7.13 -29.42 3.27
C MET A 63 7.03 -28.11 4.04
N MET A 64 5.83 -27.50 4.04
CA MET A 64 5.53 -26.34 4.86
C MET A 64 5.84 -26.59 6.33
N ASP A 65 6.44 -25.62 7.01
CA ASP A 65 6.57 -25.65 8.47
C ASP A 65 5.29 -25.17 9.18
N LYS A 66 5.33 -25.17 10.52
CA LYS A 66 4.22 -24.74 11.36
C LYS A 66 3.83 -23.27 11.12
N ASN A 67 4.82 -22.39 10.97
CA ASN A 67 4.58 -20.96 10.78
C ASN A 67 3.94 -20.71 9.42
N GLN A 68 4.36 -21.43 8.38
CA GLN A 68 3.80 -21.36 7.03
C GLN A 68 2.33 -21.84 7.00
N VAL A 69 2.02 -22.92 7.70
CA VAL A 69 0.63 -23.41 7.84
C VAL A 69 -0.25 -22.38 8.58
N ASP A 70 0.25 -21.84 9.69
CA ASP A 70 -0.48 -20.82 10.46
C ASP A 70 -0.66 -19.53 9.65
N ALA A 71 0.33 -19.15 8.84
CA ALA A 71 0.27 -17.99 7.95
C ALA A 71 -0.79 -18.18 6.87
N LEU A 72 -0.82 -19.35 6.24
CA LEU A 72 -1.82 -19.69 5.23
C LEU A 72 -3.24 -19.59 5.80
N ARG A 73 -3.47 -20.13 7.00
CA ARG A 73 -4.77 -20.06 7.68
C ARG A 73 -5.17 -18.62 8.02
N LYS A 74 -4.24 -17.83 8.57
CA LYS A 74 -4.49 -16.43 8.90
C LYS A 74 -4.84 -15.62 7.65
N LEU A 75 -4.11 -15.80 6.56
CA LEU A 75 -4.40 -15.12 5.30
C LEU A 75 -5.77 -15.54 4.75
N GLN A 76 -6.09 -16.83 4.74
CA GLN A 76 -7.38 -17.31 4.27
C GLN A 76 -8.53 -16.72 5.10
N ALA A 77 -8.45 -16.77 6.43
CA ALA A 77 -9.45 -16.18 7.32
C ALA A 77 -9.56 -14.65 7.14
N ALA A 78 -8.43 -13.96 6.96
CA ALA A 78 -8.41 -12.53 6.71
C ALA A 78 -9.07 -12.16 5.37
N VAL A 79 -8.74 -12.89 4.30
CA VAL A 79 -9.35 -12.74 2.97
C VAL A 79 -10.85 -13.00 3.06
N GLU A 80 -11.30 -14.09 3.69
CA GLU A 80 -12.73 -14.41 3.82
C GLU A 80 -13.48 -13.34 4.62
N SER A 81 -12.91 -12.87 5.74
CA SER A 81 -13.54 -11.84 6.57
C SER A 81 -13.64 -10.47 5.89
N GLY A 82 -12.69 -10.15 4.99
CA GLY A 82 -12.54 -8.81 4.43
C GLY A 82 -12.13 -7.73 5.44
N SER A 83 -11.75 -8.10 6.67
CA SER A 83 -11.32 -7.17 7.69
C SER A 83 -9.93 -6.62 7.37
N GLU A 84 -9.83 -5.30 7.26
CA GLU A 84 -8.56 -4.60 7.04
C GLU A 84 -7.49 -4.99 8.08
N LYS A 85 -7.87 -4.98 9.35
CA LYS A 85 -6.95 -5.27 10.46
C LYS A 85 -6.39 -6.70 10.32
N LEU A 86 -7.27 -7.67 10.07
CA LEU A 86 -6.84 -9.06 9.91
C LEU A 86 -5.98 -9.25 8.65
N LEU A 87 -6.28 -8.54 7.56
CA LEU A 87 -5.45 -8.56 6.34
C LEU A 87 -4.04 -8.07 6.63
N ARG A 88 -3.89 -6.97 7.37
CA ARG A 88 -2.58 -6.41 7.72
C ARG A 88 -1.79 -7.36 8.63
N GLU A 89 -2.42 -7.88 9.68
CA GLU A 89 -1.80 -8.85 10.60
C GLU A 89 -1.36 -10.13 9.87
N ALA A 90 -2.20 -10.65 8.96
CA ALA A 90 -1.90 -11.85 8.20
C ALA A 90 -0.76 -11.63 7.19
N VAL A 91 -0.71 -10.48 6.50
CA VAL A 91 0.37 -10.11 5.59
C VAL A 91 1.70 -10.00 6.33
N VAL A 92 1.75 -9.33 7.48
CA VAL A 92 2.96 -9.22 8.30
C VAL A 92 3.42 -10.60 8.78
N PHE A 93 2.50 -11.41 9.30
CA PHE A 93 2.82 -12.75 9.78
C PHE A 93 3.36 -13.65 8.65
N ALA A 94 2.78 -13.57 7.45
CA ALA A 94 3.26 -14.32 6.29
C ALA A 94 4.67 -13.91 5.84
N LYS A 95 5.02 -12.62 5.93
CA LYS A 95 6.41 -12.15 5.69
C LYS A 95 7.40 -12.82 6.64
N GLN A 96 7.04 -12.93 7.91
CA GLN A 96 7.87 -13.58 8.93
C GLN A 96 7.96 -15.10 8.75
N ALA A 97 6.98 -15.71 8.10
CA ALA A 97 6.90 -17.14 7.82
C ALA A 97 7.49 -17.56 6.45
N ASP A 98 8.30 -16.70 5.81
CA ASP A 98 8.87 -16.98 4.48
C ASP A 98 7.82 -17.39 3.42
N TYR A 99 6.80 -16.55 3.23
CA TYR A 99 5.70 -16.82 2.30
C TYR A 99 6.11 -17.13 0.85
N LYS A 100 7.33 -16.76 0.44
CA LYS A 100 7.82 -16.91 -0.93
C LYS A 100 8.29 -18.32 -1.27
N SER A 101 8.62 -19.15 -0.27
CA SER A 101 9.13 -20.50 -0.53
C SER A 101 8.03 -21.49 -0.92
N GLU A 102 6.76 -21.15 -0.71
CA GLU A 102 5.61 -22.01 -1.03
C GLU A 102 4.59 -21.34 -1.93
N ALA A 103 4.30 -21.96 -3.08
CA ALA A 103 3.50 -21.35 -4.14
C ALA A 103 2.06 -21.04 -3.69
N LYS A 104 1.48 -21.91 -2.86
CA LYS A 104 0.12 -21.72 -2.33
C LYS A 104 0.07 -20.56 -1.34
N LEU A 105 1.10 -20.44 -0.49
CA LEU A 105 1.21 -19.37 0.49
C LEU A 105 1.45 -18.02 -0.21
N LEU A 106 2.31 -18.00 -1.23
CA LEU A 106 2.51 -16.84 -2.10
C LEU A 106 1.22 -16.38 -2.79
N ALA A 107 0.47 -17.30 -3.41
CA ALA A 107 -0.79 -16.95 -4.08
C ALA A 107 -1.81 -16.34 -3.11
N MET A 108 -1.93 -16.89 -1.89
CA MET A 108 -2.83 -16.37 -0.87
C MET A 108 -2.35 -15.02 -0.31
N TYR A 109 -1.04 -14.83 -0.20
CA TYR A 109 -0.44 -13.55 0.15
C TYR A 109 -0.78 -12.46 -0.88
N ASP A 110 -0.58 -12.74 -2.17
CA ASP A 110 -0.88 -11.81 -3.26
C ASP A 110 -2.38 -11.45 -3.30
N GLU A 111 -3.26 -12.43 -3.06
CA GLU A 111 -4.70 -12.19 -2.93
C GLU A 111 -5.03 -11.25 -1.75
N ALA A 112 -4.44 -11.49 -0.58
CA ALA A 112 -4.64 -10.65 0.60
C ALA A 112 -4.14 -9.21 0.38
N VAL A 113 -2.96 -9.05 -0.23
CA VAL A 113 -2.42 -7.74 -0.61
C VAL A 113 -3.31 -7.04 -1.63
N GLY A 114 -3.77 -7.74 -2.67
CA GLY A 114 -4.69 -7.21 -3.66
C GLY A 114 -6.01 -6.75 -3.03
N LYS A 115 -6.54 -7.52 -2.09
CA LYS A 115 -7.76 -7.16 -1.34
C LYS A 115 -7.54 -5.92 -0.46
N LEU A 116 -6.40 -5.83 0.23
CA LEU A 116 -6.06 -4.65 1.02
C LEU A 116 -5.91 -3.39 0.15
N ARG A 117 -5.26 -3.52 -1.02
CA ARG A 117 -5.14 -2.45 -2.02
C ARG A 117 -6.52 -1.94 -2.45
N HIS A 118 -7.43 -2.86 -2.78
CA HIS A 118 -8.79 -2.53 -3.20
C HIS A 118 -9.60 -1.86 -2.09
N LEU A 119 -9.59 -2.44 -0.88
CA LEU A 119 -10.31 -1.92 0.29
C LEU A 119 -9.91 -0.47 0.62
N LYS A 120 -8.61 -0.19 0.52
CA LYS A 120 -8.05 1.15 0.79
C LYS A 120 -8.01 2.07 -0.43
N ARG A 121 -8.46 1.60 -1.61
CA ARG A 121 -8.42 2.32 -2.90
C ARG A 121 -7.03 2.90 -3.20
N LEU A 122 -5.97 2.14 -2.90
CA LEU A 122 -4.60 2.63 -3.02
C LEU A 122 -4.21 2.80 -4.51
N PRO A 123 -3.42 3.83 -4.85
CA PRO A 123 -2.85 3.99 -6.19
C PRO A 123 -2.05 2.77 -6.65
N SER A 124 -1.94 2.57 -7.96
CA SER A 124 -1.17 1.44 -8.51
C SER A 124 0.32 1.53 -8.20
N GLY A 125 0.90 2.74 -8.14
CA GLY A 125 2.31 2.93 -7.78
C GLY A 125 2.64 2.83 -6.29
N TRP A 126 1.66 2.47 -5.45
CA TRP A 126 1.90 2.25 -4.02
C TRP A 126 2.08 0.76 -3.76
N GLU A 127 3.31 0.36 -3.45
CA GLU A 127 3.62 -1.01 -3.03
C GLU A 127 3.09 -1.24 -1.61
N VAL A 128 2.05 -2.04 -1.50
CA VAL A 128 1.30 -2.24 -0.24
C VAL A 128 2.18 -2.94 0.80
N GLU A 129 3.01 -3.87 0.34
CA GLU A 129 3.96 -4.62 1.13
C GLU A 129 4.92 -3.67 1.84
N ASP A 130 5.45 -2.70 1.12
CA ASP A 130 6.35 -1.69 1.67
C ASP A 130 5.64 -0.78 2.68
N LEU A 131 4.37 -0.47 2.44
CA LEU A 131 3.57 0.39 3.31
C LEU A 131 3.14 -0.31 4.60
N VAL A 132 2.83 -1.61 4.55
CA VAL A 132 2.50 -2.41 5.73
C VAL A 132 3.73 -2.57 6.63
N GLY A 133 4.92 -2.70 6.04
CA GLY A 133 6.16 -2.92 6.80
C GLY A 133 6.16 -4.27 7.54
N ASP A 134 6.76 -4.27 8.74
CA ASP A 134 6.93 -5.45 9.60
C ASP A 134 6.01 -5.45 10.84
N ASP A 135 5.18 -4.42 10.99
CA ASP A 135 4.25 -4.28 12.10
C ASP A 135 2.87 -3.82 11.60
N ALA A 136 1.86 -4.64 11.90
CA ALA A 136 0.49 -4.42 11.48
C ALA A 136 -0.19 -3.25 12.19
N ASP A 137 0.32 -2.81 13.34
CA ASP A 137 -0.25 -1.69 14.10
C ASP A 137 0.38 -0.33 13.70
N HIS A 138 1.54 -0.34 13.04
CA HIS A 138 2.19 0.89 12.61
C HIS A 138 1.39 1.61 11.52
N LYS A 139 1.54 2.92 11.42
CA LYS A 139 0.88 3.68 10.35
C LYS A 139 1.44 3.27 8.99
N MET A 140 0.57 2.99 8.02
CA MET A 140 0.97 2.75 6.62
C MET A 140 1.38 4.08 5.96
N PHE A 141 2.63 4.44 6.20
CA PHE A 141 3.20 5.73 5.82
C PHE A 141 4.62 5.56 5.25
N LYS A 142 4.86 6.12 4.07
CA LYS A 142 6.19 6.13 3.45
C LYS A 142 6.42 7.43 2.68
N LYS A 143 7.67 7.89 2.65
CA LYS A 143 8.15 8.94 1.74
C LYS A 143 9.11 8.31 0.75
N VAL A 144 8.89 8.53 -0.54
CA VAL A 144 9.71 7.95 -1.60
C VAL A 144 10.15 9.05 -2.54
N ASP A 145 11.45 9.08 -2.85
CA ASP A 145 11.99 10.02 -3.83
C ASP A 145 11.51 9.61 -5.23
N ILE A 146 10.96 10.58 -5.97
CA ILE A 146 10.62 10.37 -7.38
C ILE A 146 11.85 10.75 -8.22
N ASP A 147 12.65 9.74 -8.58
CA ASP A 147 13.86 9.91 -9.39
C ASP A 147 13.58 9.81 -10.90
N SER A 148 12.47 10.41 -11.35
CA SER A 148 12.12 10.48 -12.77
C SER A 148 12.51 11.85 -13.33
N PRO A 149 13.48 11.92 -14.27
CA PRO A 149 13.86 13.19 -14.91
C PRO A 149 12.68 13.86 -15.62
N ILE A 150 11.77 13.06 -16.18
CA ILE A 150 10.56 13.54 -16.86
C ILE A 150 9.64 14.24 -15.85
N VAL A 151 9.33 13.59 -14.73
CA VAL A 151 8.47 14.18 -13.69
C VAL A 151 9.13 15.42 -13.09
N LYS A 152 10.45 15.39 -12.88
CA LYS A 152 11.22 16.55 -12.42
C LYS A 152 11.14 17.73 -13.38
N GLN A 153 11.24 17.48 -14.68
CA GLN A 153 11.08 18.51 -15.71
C GLN A 153 9.65 19.07 -15.74
N LEU A 154 8.62 18.23 -15.61
CA LEU A 154 7.23 18.69 -15.56
C LEU A 154 6.99 19.61 -14.35
N PHE A 155 7.46 19.24 -13.16
CA PHE A 155 7.38 20.14 -12.00
C PHE A 155 8.17 21.43 -12.22
N GLN A 156 9.36 21.36 -12.83
CA GLN A 156 10.13 22.56 -13.16
C GLN A 156 9.34 23.49 -14.10
N GLN A 157 8.69 22.95 -15.13
CA GLN A 157 7.82 23.72 -16.04
C GLN A 157 6.67 24.38 -15.28
N VAL A 158 6.00 23.66 -14.37
CA VAL A 158 4.96 24.25 -13.53
C VAL A 158 5.53 25.42 -12.71
N PHE A 159 6.66 25.25 -12.01
CA PHE A 159 7.28 26.34 -11.24
C PHE A 159 7.67 27.55 -12.10
N ASP A 160 8.16 27.32 -13.32
CA ASP A 160 8.56 28.39 -14.24
C ASP A 160 7.33 29.15 -14.79
N GLU A 161 6.26 28.43 -15.13
CA GLU A 161 5.01 28.98 -15.66
C GLU A 161 4.17 29.69 -14.59
N THR A 162 4.20 29.21 -13.34
CA THR A 162 3.43 29.81 -12.23
C THR A 162 4.17 30.93 -11.50
N ARG A 163 5.39 31.28 -11.94
CA ARG A 163 6.19 32.32 -11.29
C ARG A 163 5.62 33.70 -11.61
N ALA A 164 5.12 34.38 -10.58
CA ALA A 164 4.79 35.81 -10.64
C ALA A 164 5.82 36.64 -9.85
N ALA A 165 6.24 37.78 -10.40
CA ALA A 165 7.13 38.73 -9.73
C ALA A 165 6.35 39.63 -8.75
N ILE A 166 5.67 39.03 -7.78
CA ILE A 166 4.83 39.72 -6.78
C ILE A 166 5.56 39.76 -5.44
N VAL A 167 5.75 40.98 -4.91
CA VAL A 167 6.26 41.18 -3.55
C VAL A 167 5.07 41.13 -2.58
N THR A 168 5.05 40.13 -1.69
CA THR A 168 4.03 40.00 -0.65
C THR A 168 4.45 40.77 0.61
N ARG A 169 3.46 41.18 1.43
CA ARG A 169 3.66 42.01 2.63
C ARG A 169 4.63 41.40 3.65
N ASP A 170 4.68 40.07 3.70
CA ASP A 170 5.47 39.26 4.63
C ASP A 170 6.89 38.94 4.11
N ARG A 171 7.20 39.29 2.86
CA ARG A 171 8.53 39.02 2.30
C ARG A 171 9.55 40.03 2.82
N THR A 172 10.62 39.49 3.39
CA THR A 172 11.86 40.23 3.69
C THR A 172 12.94 39.82 2.69
N GLY A 173 13.69 40.78 2.15
CA GLY A 173 14.81 40.53 1.23
C GLY A 173 14.48 40.53 -0.27
N SER A 174 15.45 40.15 -1.09
CA SER A 174 15.36 40.20 -2.55
C SER A 174 14.48 39.10 -3.14
N MET A 175 13.68 39.42 -4.15
CA MET A 175 12.92 38.43 -4.92
C MET A 175 13.88 37.44 -5.61
N PRO A 176 13.66 36.11 -5.49
CA PRO A 176 14.37 35.13 -6.26
C PRO A 176 14.04 35.31 -7.75
N ARG A 177 15.05 35.16 -8.60
CA ARG A 177 14.89 35.29 -10.05
C ARG A 177 14.23 34.06 -10.67
N GLY A 178 14.18 32.94 -9.95
CA GLY A 178 13.59 31.69 -10.40
C GLY A 178 13.75 30.62 -9.33
N TYR A 179 13.13 29.47 -9.59
CA TYR A 179 13.23 28.29 -8.75
C TYR A 179 13.89 27.16 -9.53
N ARG A 180 14.59 26.29 -8.81
CA ARG A 180 15.10 25.04 -9.36
C ARG A 180 14.54 23.90 -8.53
N VAL A 181 13.85 22.98 -9.18
CA VAL A 181 13.36 21.77 -8.52
C VAL A 181 14.55 20.88 -8.22
N GLU A 182 14.91 20.76 -6.94
CA GLU A 182 16.01 19.90 -6.50
C GLU A 182 15.56 18.46 -6.34
N LYS A 183 14.42 18.27 -5.66
CA LYS A 183 13.94 16.98 -5.20
C LYS A 183 12.43 16.92 -5.22
N ILE A 184 11.88 15.77 -5.57
CA ILE A 184 10.44 15.48 -5.50
C ILE A 184 10.28 14.25 -4.62
N ILE A 185 9.39 14.35 -3.64
CA ILE A 185 9.10 13.27 -2.69
C ILE A 185 7.61 12.96 -2.80
N SER A 186 7.29 11.70 -3.13
CA SER A 186 5.95 11.15 -3.03
C SER A 186 5.66 10.81 -1.58
N VAL A 187 4.55 11.34 -1.06
CA VAL A 187 4.06 11.05 0.30
C VAL A 187 2.95 10.02 0.18
N MET A 188 3.21 8.81 0.70
CA MET A 188 2.28 7.70 0.70
C MET A 188 1.70 7.54 2.10
N ASN A 189 0.55 8.14 2.36
CA ASN A 189 -0.15 8.08 3.66
C ASN A 189 -1.54 7.47 3.46
N VAL A 190 -1.70 6.20 3.82
CA VAL A 190 -2.94 5.45 3.53
C VAL A 190 -4.16 6.02 4.24
N ASP A 191 -4.02 6.47 5.48
CA ASP A 191 -5.15 7.01 6.25
C ASP A 191 -5.61 8.35 5.69
N SER A 192 -4.64 9.22 5.36
CA SER A 192 -4.92 10.50 4.70
C SER A 192 -5.54 10.30 3.33
N TRP A 193 -5.03 9.34 2.54
CA TRP A 193 -5.57 9.00 1.23
C TRP A 193 -7.01 8.50 1.30
N GLY A 194 -7.30 7.56 2.21
CA GLY A 194 -8.66 7.04 2.39
C GLY A 194 -9.66 8.14 2.78
N SER A 195 -9.25 9.02 3.69
CA SER A 195 -10.05 10.18 4.11
C SER A 195 -10.29 11.16 2.96
N TYR A 196 -9.24 11.43 2.19
CA TYR A 196 -9.28 12.27 1.01
C TYR A 196 -10.23 11.72 -0.06
N MET A 197 -10.09 10.46 -0.44
CA MET A 197 -10.94 9.82 -1.46
C MET A 197 -12.41 9.81 -1.06
N LYS A 198 -12.70 9.51 0.22
CA LYS A 198 -14.07 9.61 0.75
C LYS A 198 -14.62 11.03 0.61
N ARG A 199 -13.80 12.04 0.91
CA ARG A 199 -14.22 13.44 0.80
C ARG A 199 -14.43 13.87 -0.66
N CYS A 200 -13.59 13.40 -1.59
CA CYS A 200 -13.78 13.63 -3.02
C CYS A 200 -15.12 13.07 -3.51
N ASP A 201 -15.47 11.83 -3.12
CA ASP A 201 -16.76 11.23 -3.47
C ASP A 201 -17.93 12.05 -2.89
N GLU A 202 -17.85 12.46 -1.62
CA GLU A 202 -18.88 13.31 -0.98
C GLU A 202 -19.08 14.64 -1.70
N ILE A 203 -17.99 15.29 -2.14
CA ILE A 203 -18.04 16.55 -2.90
C ILE A 203 -18.67 16.30 -4.27
N GLY A 204 -18.29 15.23 -4.96
CA GLY A 204 -18.90 14.84 -6.23
C GLY A 204 -20.42 14.66 -6.12
N GLU A 205 -20.89 13.96 -5.08
CA GLU A 205 -22.31 13.80 -4.80
C GLU A 205 -23.02 15.11 -4.43
N GLN A 206 -22.33 16.06 -3.79
CA GLN A 206 -22.86 17.39 -3.52
C GLN A 206 -22.97 18.23 -4.81
N CYS A 207 -21.96 18.18 -5.68
CA CYS A 207 -21.95 18.89 -6.95
C CYS A 207 -23.08 18.41 -7.87
N LYS A 208 -23.44 17.12 -7.86
CA LYS A 208 -24.58 16.58 -8.62
C LYS A 208 -25.92 17.26 -8.27
N ARG A 209 -26.06 17.87 -7.08
CA ARG A 209 -27.28 18.56 -6.64
C ARG A 209 -27.46 19.94 -7.30
N PHE A 210 -26.39 20.51 -7.86
CA PHE A 210 -26.38 21.85 -8.41
C PHE A 210 -25.87 21.83 -9.86
N LYS A 211 -26.77 22.11 -10.81
CA LYS A 211 -26.41 22.12 -12.24
C LYS A 211 -25.28 23.12 -12.50
N GLY A 212 -24.21 22.63 -13.12
CA GLY A 212 -23.02 23.44 -13.45
C GLY A 212 -22.02 23.60 -12.30
N ALA A 213 -22.22 22.93 -11.16
CA ALA A 213 -21.25 22.98 -10.07
C ALA A 213 -19.96 22.23 -10.40
N ALA A 214 -20.03 21.08 -11.08
CA ALA A 214 -18.86 20.33 -11.54
C ALA A 214 -19.17 19.49 -12.80
N PRO A 215 -18.19 19.29 -13.70
CA PRO A 215 -16.94 20.06 -13.77
C PRO A 215 -17.25 21.53 -14.13
N CYS A 216 -16.57 22.44 -13.45
CA CYS A 216 -16.66 23.87 -13.73
C CYS A 216 -15.92 24.15 -15.07
N PRO A 217 -16.59 24.73 -16.09
CA PRO A 217 -15.95 24.99 -17.38
C PRO A 217 -14.79 25.97 -17.29
N ASP A 218 -13.75 25.79 -18.10
CA ASP A 218 -12.58 26.68 -18.14
C ASP A 218 -12.93 28.15 -18.37
N SER A 219 -13.99 28.43 -19.15
CA SER A 219 -14.47 29.79 -19.37
C SER A 219 -14.91 30.46 -18.06
N VAL A 220 -15.56 29.70 -17.18
CA VAL A 220 -16.03 30.21 -15.87
C VAL A 220 -14.84 30.50 -14.97
N TRP A 221 -13.84 29.60 -14.91
CA TRP A 221 -12.61 29.85 -14.17
C TRP A 221 -11.87 31.08 -14.65
N LYS A 222 -11.73 31.23 -15.97
CA LYS A 222 -11.07 32.37 -16.60
C LYS A 222 -11.71 33.70 -16.22
N ASP A 223 -13.05 33.73 -16.13
CA ASP A 223 -13.81 34.93 -15.77
C ASP A 223 -13.77 35.24 -14.26
N MET A 224 -13.62 34.22 -13.40
CA MET A 224 -13.61 34.39 -11.94
C MET A 224 -12.22 34.66 -11.36
N SER A 225 -11.25 33.81 -11.68
CA SER A 225 -9.95 33.76 -10.98
C SER A 225 -8.77 33.53 -11.92
N GLY A 226 -9.01 33.46 -13.23
CA GLY A 226 -8.03 33.10 -14.23
C GLY A 226 -7.87 31.59 -14.40
N PRO A 227 -7.00 31.16 -15.34
CA PRO A 227 -6.76 29.74 -15.58
C PRO A 227 -6.00 29.09 -14.41
N VAL A 228 -6.37 27.85 -14.07
CA VAL A 228 -5.63 27.02 -13.13
C VAL A 228 -4.33 26.57 -13.80
N GLN A 229 -3.22 27.24 -13.47
CA GLN A 229 -1.96 27.09 -14.22
C GLN A 229 -1.35 25.68 -14.14
N THR A 230 -1.63 24.94 -13.07
CA THR A 230 -1.19 23.55 -12.90
C THR A 230 -1.93 22.56 -13.79
N ALA A 231 -3.09 22.93 -14.36
CA ALA A 231 -3.94 22.03 -15.14
C ALA A 231 -3.26 21.50 -16.40
N ASN A 232 -2.37 22.29 -17.02
CA ASN A 232 -1.66 21.92 -18.25
C ASN A 232 -0.74 20.70 -18.06
N HIS A 233 -0.14 20.56 -16.88
CA HIS A 233 0.87 19.54 -16.59
C HIS A 233 0.38 18.49 -15.58
N GLY A 234 -0.72 18.76 -14.88
CA GLY A 234 -1.21 17.93 -13.77
C GLY A 234 -1.39 16.45 -14.15
N ASN A 235 -2.07 16.15 -15.24
CA ASN A 235 -2.29 14.75 -15.67
C ASN A 235 -0.98 14.03 -16.02
N ALA A 236 -0.03 14.72 -16.65
CA ALA A 236 1.28 14.14 -16.99
C ALA A 236 2.10 13.87 -15.72
N ILE A 237 2.06 14.78 -14.74
CA ILE A 237 2.69 14.60 -13.43
C ILE A 237 2.09 13.39 -12.70
N LEU A 238 0.76 13.30 -12.61
CA LEU A 238 0.07 12.20 -11.92
C LEU A 238 0.38 10.85 -12.59
N THR A 239 0.32 10.79 -13.91
CA THR A 239 0.66 9.58 -14.68
C THR A 239 2.10 9.15 -14.42
N GLY A 240 3.04 10.10 -14.51
CA GLY A 240 4.47 9.83 -14.24
C GLY A 240 4.77 9.47 -12.78
N ALA A 241 3.88 9.85 -11.85
CA ALA A 241 3.94 9.49 -10.43
C ALA A 241 3.09 8.27 -10.07
N HIS A 242 2.47 7.60 -11.06
CA HIS A 242 1.58 6.44 -10.87
C HIS A 242 0.40 6.71 -9.92
N LEU A 243 -0.14 7.93 -9.98
CA LEU A 243 -1.31 8.37 -9.24
C LEU A 243 -2.56 8.34 -10.14
N PRO A 244 -3.77 8.15 -9.58
CA PRO A 244 -4.99 8.22 -10.36
C PRO A 244 -5.23 9.63 -10.92
N PRO A 245 -6.02 9.76 -12.00
CA PRO A 245 -6.41 11.07 -12.52
C PRO A 245 -7.28 11.83 -11.52
N LEU A 246 -7.25 13.16 -11.60
CA LEU A 246 -8.08 14.05 -10.80
C LEU A 246 -9.57 13.88 -11.17
N SER A 247 -10.45 13.95 -10.18
CA SER A 247 -11.90 13.89 -10.35
C SER A 247 -12.47 15.23 -10.82
N GLY A 248 -12.84 15.29 -12.10
CA GLY A 248 -13.59 16.42 -12.66
C GLY A 248 -14.96 16.61 -12.00
N GLU A 249 -15.59 15.53 -11.50
CA GLU A 249 -16.88 15.59 -10.80
C GLU A 249 -16.78 16.32 -9.45
N ALA A 250 -15.58 16.44 -8.89
CA ALA A 250 -15.32 17.16 -7.65
C ALA A 250 -14.56 18.48 -7.84
N ASN A 251 -14.35 18.92 -9.09
CA ASN A 251 -13.43 20.04 -9.42
C ASN A 251 -12.06 19.88 -8.74
N GLU A 252 -11.49 18.67 -8.83
CA GLU A 252 -10.22 18.37 -8.20
C GLU A 252 -9.05 18.98 -9.01
N PHE A 253 -8.15 19.69 -8.33
CA PHE A 253 -7.00 20.35 -8.92
C PHE A 253 -5.72 20.08 -8.15
N LEU A 254 -4.59 20.03 -8.87
CA LEU A 254 -3.26 20.07 -8.27
C LEU A 254 -2.92 21.52 -7.88
N MET A 255 -2.57 21.77 -6.64
CA MET A 255 -2.21 23.13 -6.16
C MET A 255 -0.93 23.08 -5.34
N PHE A 256 -0.31 24.25 -5.13
CA PHE A 256 0.87 24.37 -4.27
C PHE A 256 0.46 24.72 -2.86
N HIS A 257 1.21 24.22 -1.88
CA HIS A 257 1.09 24.71 -0.50
C HIS A 257 2.49 25.02 0.02
N GLY A 258 2.78 26.31 0.20
CA GLY A 258 4.06 26.76 0.74
C GLY A 258 4.05 26.75 2.27
N THR A 259 4.99 26.05 2.90
CA THR A 259 5.12 25.99 4.36
C THR A 259 6.56 25.74 4.80
N LYS A 260 6.80 25.73 6.12
CA LYS A 260 8.11 25.40 6.70
C LYS A 260 8.38 23.89 6.64
N PRO A 261 9.65 23.44 6.59
CA PRO A 261 9.98 22.02 6.50
C PRO A 261 9.30 21.15 7.57
N GLU A 262 9.31 21.57 8.83
CA GLU A 262 8.73 20.79 9.94
C GLU A 262 7.21 20.69 9.82
N ALA A 263 6.56 21.74 9.31
CA ALA A 263 5.13 21.75 9.04
C ALA A 263 4.78 20.86 7.84
N ALA A 264 5.59 20.85 6.78
CA ALA A 264 5.41 19.94 5.65
C ALA A 264 5.52 18.47 6.09
N ASP A 265 6.46 18.16 6.98
CA ASP A 265 6.60 16.82 7.54
C ASP A 265 5.41 16.42 8.42
N SER A 266 4.92 17.35 9.24
CA SER A 266 3.71 17.12 10.04
C SER A 266 2.48 16.91 9.17
N ILE A 267 2.27 17.75 8.13
CA ILE A 267 1.15 17.60 7.19
C ILE A 267 1.24 16.26 6.47
N ALA A 268 2.43 15.87 6.01
CA ALA A 268 2.64 14.59 5.35
C ALA A 268 2.23 13.42 6.26
N ALA A 269 2.60 13.45 7.55
CA ALA A 269 2.30 12.39 8.50
C ALA A 269 0.85 12.42 9.01
N ASN A 270 0.26 13.60 9.22
CA ASN A 270 -0.95 13.76 10.03
C ASN A 270 -2.14 14.40 9.30
N HIS A 271 -2.01 14.71 8.00
CA HIS A 271 -2.95 15.52 7.22
C HIS A 271 -2.88 17.01 7.56
N PHE A 272 -3.53 17.84 6.74
CA PHE A 272 -3.80 19.23 7.09
C PHE A 272 -4.76 19.33 8.27
N ASP A 273 -4.45 20.24 9.20
CA ASP A 273 -5.26 20.53 10.38
C ASP A 273 -5.63 22.02 10.42
N MET A 274 -6.93 22.27 10.57
CA MET A 274 -7.52 23.62 10.64
C MET A 274 -7.04 24.42 11.85
N ALA A 275 -6.50 23.78 12.90
CA ALA A 275 -5.86 24.49 14.01
C ALA A 275 -4.67 25.35 13.56
N PHE A 276 -4.02 24.98 12.46
CA PHE A 276 -2.90 25.70 11.84
C PHE A 276 -3.32 26.57 10.64
N ALA A 277 -4.62 26.72 10.39
CA ALA A 277 -5.14 27.58 9.34
C ALA A 277 -4.72 29.05 9.55
N CYS A 278 -4.57 29.78 8.45
CA CYS A 278 -4.34 31.21 8.50
C CYS A 278 -5.64 31.91 8.97
N LYS A 279 -5.67 32.32 10.24
CA LYS A 279 -6.86 32.92 10.89
C LYS A 279 -7.24 34.29 10.34
N THR A 280 -6.28 34.99 9.72
CA THR A 280 -6.42 36.38 9.28
C THR A 280 -6.27 36.53 7.76
N GLY A 281 -6.43 35.43 7.01
CA GLY A 281 -6.33 35.47 5.56
C GLY A 281 -7.49 36.26 4.93
N LEU A 282 -7.24 36.80 3.74
CA LEU A 282 -8.16 37.74 3.07
C LEU A 282 -9.52 37.12 2.75
N PHE A 283 -9.58 35.80 2.58
CA PHE A 283 -10.81 35.06 2.27
C PHE A 283 -11.34 34.28 3.48
N GLY A 284 -10.93 34.66 4.69
CA GLY A 284 -11.36 34.06 5.95
C GLY A 284 -10.35 33.06 6.53
N ALA A 285 -10.73 32.46 7.66
CA ALA A 285 -9.90 31.48 8.34
C ALA A 285 -9.86 30.16 7.56
N GLY A 286 -8.70 29.79 7.03
CA GLY A 286 -8.58 28.63 6.15
C GLY A 286 -7.17 28.20 5.83
N LEU A 287 -7.07 27.07 5.14
CA LEU A 287 -5.85 26.58 4.50
C LEU A 287 -5.79 27.19 3.10
N TYR A 288 -4.62 27.73 2.74
CA TYR A 288 -4.42 28.44 1.49
C TYR A 288 -3.54 27.61 0.56
N PHE A 289 -3.91 27.57 -0.71
CA PHE A 289 -3.28 26.80 -1.78
C PHE A 289 -3.11 27.69 -3.02
#